data_AF-A0A137QYM9-F1
#
_entry.id   AF-A0A137QYM9-F1
#
_cell.length_a   1.000
_cell.length_b   1.000
_cell.length_c   1.000
_cell.angle_alpha   90.00
_cell.angle_beta   90.00
_cell.angle_gamma   90.00
#
_symmetry.space_group_name_H-M   'P 1'
#
loop_
_entity.id
_entity.type
_entity.pdbx_description
1 polymer ?
#
loop_
_entity_poly.entity_id
_entity_poly.type
_entity_poly.pdbx_seq_one_letter_code
_entity_poly.pdbx_strand_id
1 'polypeptide(L)'
;MSRGPDRSAGGVVKDVHIFLQNVNKNYAHVDYVLESLKDNFDILFFQEPPWRTIRQTVSTTSAEGDDVVGAPKHPDWLYMVRLPTDGLNPCVMAYVHRHLACLRPSMRWDIIDYWDIFVLSLFTFKGAVNLLNVYSDNAHTTINLLSQEVDSLLALAHMGGDFNCHSEVWDPACSLHPLVVQCLLEFTSDISLEWAQPSNPGLTYIPHNPDLAGSMINLVFMGLLSERSDLLRLDPDHHGPLDHVPISTLVPISESKIRISRIVISRESPEEARFFVDLATGLWALTVEDLSSPDRIEVAAVAVAEIFSLAWNAHAKEVVVTTCSKSWWDN
;
A
#
# COMPACT_ATOMS: atom_id res chain seq x y z
N MET A 1 -6.39 8.50 -30.93
CA MET A 1 -5.04 8.80 -30.41
C MET A 1 -5.22 9.57 -29.12
N SER A 2 -5.24 8.86 -27.99
CA SER A 2 -5.43 9.47 -26.67
C SER A 2 -4.09 9.96 -26.16
N ARG A 3 -4.01 11.25 -25.79
CA ARG A 3 -2.82 11.83 -25.15
C ARG A 3 -2.71 11.23 -23.75
N GLY A 4 -1.64 10.48 -23.50
CA GLY A 4 -1.28 10.05 -22.14
C GLY A 4 -1.02 11.26 -21.22
N PRO A 5 -1.09 11.07 -19.89
CA PRO A 5 -0.88 12.14 -18.95
C PRO A 5 0.56 12.66 -19.04
N ASP A 6 0.68 13.98 -19.01
CA ASP A 6 1.92 14.74 -19.10
C ASP A 6 2.80 14.40 -17.88
N ARG A 7 3.72 13.44 -18.04
CA ARG A 7 4.74 13.11 -17.04
C ARG A 7 5.72 14.28 -16.95
N SER A 8 5.46 15.23 -16.06
CA SER A 8 6.39 16.33 -15.83
C SER A 8 7.72 15.78 -15.30
N ALA A 9 8.84 16.23 -15.88
CA ALA A 9 10.20 15.80 -15.57
C ALA A 9 10.71 16.13 -14.14
N GLY A 10 9.81 16.45 -13.20
CA GLY A 10 10.08 16.62 -11.78
C GLY A 10 9.18 15.69 -10.97
N GLY A 11 9.77 14.80 -10.16
CA GLY A 11 9.10 13.72 -9.42
C GLY A 11 8.07 14.17 -8.39
N VAL A 12 6.91 14.62 -8.85
CA VAL A 12 5.76 14.99 -8.01
C VAL A 12 4.62 14.02 -8.28
N VAL A 13 4.25 13.23 -7.26
CA VAL A 13 3.08 12.35 -7.30
C VAL A 13 1.89 13.17 -6.81
N LYS A 14 0.94 13.45 -7.70
CA LYS A 14 -0.28 14.22 -7.38
C LYS A 14 -1.46 13.32 -7.04
N ASP A 15 -1.52 12.25 -7.80
CA ASP A 15 -2.58 11.26 -7.81
C ASP A 15 -1.91 9.89 -7.90
N VAL A 16 -2.60 8.88 -7.40
CA VAL A 16 -2.14 7.48 -7.40
C VAL A 16 -3.12 6.66 -8.22
N HIS A 17 -2.63 5.99 -9.27
CA HIS A 17 -3.39 5.03 -10.05
C HIS A 17 -3.37 3.66 -9.39
N ILE A 18 -4.56 3.16 -9.08
CA ILE A 18 -4.81 1.87 -8.46
C ILE A 18 -5.47 0.95 -9.49
N PHE A 19 -4.91 -0.24 -9.66
CA PHE A 19 -5.52 -1.36 -10.35
C PHE A 19 -6.07 -2.34 -9.33
N LEU A 20 -7.29 -2.81 -9.49
CA LEU A 20 -7.96 -3.73 -8.58
C LEU A 20 -8.49 -4.94 -9.36
N GLN A 21 -8.13 -6.16 -8.94
CA GLN A 21 -8.66 -7.37 -9.57
C GLN A 21 -8.61 -8.59 -8.64
N ASN A 22 -9.68 -9.38 -8.59
CA ASN A 22 -9.60 -10.76 -8.08
C ASN A 22 -8.91 -11.61 -9.15
N VAL A 23 -7.73 -12.13 -8.83
CA VAL A 23 -6.87 -12.83 -9.80
C VAL A 23 -7.08 -14.34 -9.81
N ASN A 24 -8.05 -14.86 -9.04
CA ASN A 24 -8.45 -16.27 -8.98
C ASN A 24 -7.25 -17.22 -8.92
N LYS A 25 -6.28 -16.89 -8.06
CA LYS A 25 -5.04 -17.66 -7.80
C LYS A 25 -4.22 -17.94 -9.07
N ASN A 26 -4.36 -17.10 -10.09
CA ASN A 26 -3.69 -17.29 -11.38
C ASN A 26 -2.29 -16.66 -11.40
N TYR A 27 -1.27 -17.49 -11.15
CA TYR A 27 0.13 -17.06 -11.10
C TYR A 27 0.63 -16.45 -12.43
N ALA A 28 0.28 -17.06 -13.56
CA ALA A 28 0.75 -16.60 -14.88
C ALA A 28 0.12 -15.26 -15.26
N HIS A 29 -1.15 -15.04 -14.90
CA HIS A 29 -1.82 -13.76 -15.08
C HIS A 29 -1.17 -12.67 -14.24
N VAL A 30 -0.92 -12.92 -12.94
CA VAL A 30 -0.26 -11.94 -12.08
C VAL A 30 1.13 -11.58 -12.61
N ASP A 31 1.92 -12.55 -13.04
CA ASP A 31 3.25 -12.31 -13.63
C ASP A 31 3.18 -11.42 -14.87
N TYR A 32 2.22 -11.69 -15.78
CA TYR A 32 1.96 -10.86 -16.96
C TYR A 32 1.49 -9.44 -16.61
N VAL A 33 0.59 -9.31 -15.64
CA VAL A 33 0.02 -8.02 -15.22
C VAL A 33 1.09 -7.13 -14.59
N LEU A 34 2.02 -7.70 -13.81
CA LEU A 34 3.12 -6.94 -13.21
C LEU A 34 4.00 -6.27 -14.27
N GLU A 35 4.33 -6.98 -15.35
CA GLU A 35 5.12 -6.40 -16.45
C GLU A 35 4.31 -5.41 -17.29
N SER A 36 3.04 -5.73 -17.60
CA SER A 36 2.22 -4.91 -18.50
C SER A 36 1.73 -3.61 -17.88
N LEU A 37 1.56 -3.56 -16.55
CA LEU A 37 0.99 -2.40 -15.85
C LEU A 37 2.00 -1.43 -15.23
N LYS A 38 3.30 -1.77 -15.18
CA LYS A 38 4.32 -0.98 -14.50
C LYS A 38 4.42 0.48 -14.95
N ASP A 39 4.06 0.77 -16.20
CA ASP A 39 4.11 2.12 -16.75
C ASP A 39 2.81 2.91 -16.56
N ASN A 40 1.71 2.28 -16.14
CA ASN A 40 0.39 2.93 -16.12
C ASN A 40 -0.23 3.03 -14.73
N PHE A 41 0.22 2.18 -13.81
CA PHE A 41 -0.33 2.08 -12.47
C PHE A 41 0.76 2.18 -11.41
N ASP A 42 0.37 2.66 -10.23
CA ASP A 42 1.27 2.86 -9.11
C ASP A 42 1.01 1.85 -8.00
N ILE A 43 -0.22 1.33 -7.89
CA ILE A 43 -0.61 0.31 -6.92
C ILE A 43 -1.47 -0.75 -7.62
N LEU A 44 -1.20 -2.02 -7.36
CA LEU A 44 -2.06 -3.14 -7.75
C LEU A 44 -2.59 -3.79 -6.47
N PHE A 45 -3.90 -3.84 -6.33
CA PHE A 45 -4.60 -4.60 -5.30
C PHE A 45 -5.17 -5.87 -5.91
N PHE A 46 -4.75 -7.00 -5.36
CA PHE A 46 -5.26 -8.30 -5.79
C PHE A 46 -6.04 -8.98 -4.68
N GLN A 47 -7.14 -9.61 -5.06
CA GLN A 47 -7.85 -10.61 -4.25
C GLN A 47 -7.55 -12.01 -4.81
N GLU A 48 -7.64 -13.02 -3.95
CA GLU A 48 -7.24 -14.40 -4.21
C GLU A 48 -5.87 -14.53 -4.89
N PRO A 49 -4.79 -14.00 -4.29
CA PRO A 49 -3.48 -14.07 -4.91
C PRO A 49 -2.98 -15.51 -5.06
N PRO A 50 -2.15 -15.77 -6.08
CA PRO A 50 -1.55 -17.07 -6.31
C PRO A 50 -0.41 -17.36 -5.32
N TRP A 51 -0.38 -18.58 -4.79
CA TRP A 51 0.66 -19.07 -3.89
C TRP A 51 1.31 -20.32 -4.47
N ARG A 52 2.63 -20.29 -4.71
CA ARG A 52 3.39 -21.44 -5.21
C ARG A 52 4.71 -21.59 -4.47
N THR A 53 5.18 -22.82 -4.33
CA THR A 53 6.55 -23.08 -3.86
C THR A 53 7.55 -22.46 -4.84
N ILE A 54 8.29 -21.45 -4.40
CA ILE A 54 9.27 -20.71 -5.20
C ILE A 54 10.70 -21.26 -5.02
N ARG A 55 11.00 -21.89 -3.88
CA ARG A 55 12.26 -22.60 -3.62
C ARG A 55 12.13 -23.50 -2.41
N GLN A 56 13.05 -24.44 -2.26
CA GLN A 56 13.25 -25.19 -1.02
C GLN A 56 14.41 -24.57 -0.24
N THR A 57 14.25 -24.43 1.08
CA THR A 57 15.29 -23.97 1.98
C THR A 57 15.72 -25.08 2.92
N VAL A 58 17.01 -25.11 3.27
CA VAL A 58 17.55 -26.13 4.16
C VAL A 58 16.85 -26.05 5.52
N SER A 59 16.32 -27.19 5.95
CA SER A 59 15.60 -27.33 7.22
C SER A 59 16.41 -28.20 8.18
N THR A 60 16.29 -27.93 9.47
CA THR A 60 16.84 -28.81 10.51
C THR A 60 15.90 -29.97 10.85
N THR A 61 14.64 -29.89 10.39
CA THR A 61 13.57 -30.86 10.69
C THR A 61 13.13 -31.65 9.46
N SER A 62 13.41 -31.17 8.24
CA SER A 62 13.11 -31.85 6.97
C SER A 62 14.37 -32.12 6.16
N ALA A 63 14.57 -33.38 5.77
CA ALA A 63 15.70 -33.79 4.91
C ALA A 63 15.59 -33.24 3.47
N GLU A 64 14.37 -32.93 3.03
CA GLU A 64 14.06 -32.38 1.71
C GLU A 64 14.10 -30.84 1.71
N GLY A 65 14.28 -30.23 2.89
CA GLY A 65 14.10 -28.80 3.10
C GLY A 65 12.64 -28.42 3.34
N ASP A 66 12.44 -27.15 3.69
CA ASP A 66 11.12 -26.55 3.84
C ASP A 66 10.78 -25.75 2.58
N ASP A 67 9.54 -25.89 2.12
CA ASP A 67 9.02 -25.15 0.97
C ASP A 67 8.85 -23.67 1.33
N VAL A 68 9.51 -22.80 0.55
CA VAL A 68 9.23 -21.37 0.58
C VAL A 68 8.15 -21.10 -0.45
N VAL A 69 6.97 -20.72 0.03
CA VAL A 69 5.82 -20.34 -0.80
C VAL A 69 5.83 -18.83 -1.05
N GLY A 70 5.50 -18.40 -2.27
CA GLY A 70 5.43 -16.99 -2.61
C GLY A 70 4.59 -16.69 -3.86
N ALA A 71 4.23 -15.42 -3.97
CA ALA A 71 3.62 -14.84 -5.16
C ALA A 71 4.71 -14.36 -6.16
N PRO A 72 4.34 -14.04 -7.42
CA PRO A 72 5.27 -13.48 -8.40
C PRO A 72 6.02 -12.25 -7.88
N LYS A 73 7.29 -12.10 -8.29
CA LYS A 73 8.11 -10.93 -7.91
C LYS A 73 8.56 -10.22 -9.17
N HIS A 74 8.57 -8.90 -9.10
CA HIS A 74 8.97 -8.05 -10.22
C HIS A 74 9.84 -6.89 -9.73
N PRO A 75 10.91 -6.51 -10.46
CA PRO A 75 11.86 -5.50 -10.00
C PRO A 75 11.23 -4.14 -9.74
N ASP A 76 10.23 -3.70 -10.50
CA ASP A 76 9.60 -2.38 -10.31
C ASP A 76 8.57 -2.30 -9.18
N TRP A 77 8.19 -3.46 -8.62
CA TRP A 77 7.12 -3.56 -7.63
C TRP A 77 7.65 -3.99 -6.26
N LEU A 78 7.16 -3.35 -5.21
CA LEU A 78 7.25 -3.81 -3.83
C LEU A 78 6.01 -4.68 -3.57
N TYR A 79 6.20 -5.99 -3.45
CA TYR A 79 5.11 -6.86 -3.03
C TYR A 79 4.92 -6.75 -1.51
N MET A 80 3.69 -6.53 -1.08
CA MET A 80 3.31 -6.35 0.31
C MET A 80 2.15 -7.28 0.60
N VAL A 81 2.37 -8.25 1.48
CA VAL A 81 1.37 -9.24 1.85
C VAL A 81 1.62 -9.75 3.27
N ARG A 82 0.55 -10.08 3.99
CA ARG A 82 0.65 -10.77 5.28
C ARG A 82 1.40 -12.09 5.04
N LEU A 83 2.29 -12.47 5.95
CA LEU A 83 3.00 -13.74 5.79
C LEU A 83 2.02 -14.89 6.04
N PRO A 84 2.01 -15.93 5.18
CA PRO A 84 1.27 -17.16 5.47
C PRO A 84 1.65 -17.70 6.85
N THR A 85 0.65 -18.10 7.63
CA THR A 85 0.78 -18.56 9.03
C THR A 85 -0.20 -19.72 9.20
N ASP A 86 0.20 -20.78 9.90
CA ASP A 86 -0.63 -21.96 10.17
C ASP A 86 -1.23 -22.63 8.92
N GLY A 87 -0.55 -22.55 7.78
CA GLY A 87 -1.00 -23.13 6.51
C GLY A 87 -2.12 -22.34 5.82
N LEU A 88 -2.52 -21.18 6.38
CA LEU A 88 -3.45 -20.27 5.75
C LEU A 88 -2.68 -19.23 4.92
N ASN A 89 -3.12 -19.05 3.68
CA ASN A 89 -2.60 -18.03 2.80
C ASN A 89 -3.55 -16.83 2.78
N PRO A 90 -3.06 -15.58 2.79
CA PRO A 90 -3.91 -14.41 2.66
C PRO A 90 -4.67 -14.38 1.34
N CYS A 91 -5.91 -13.89 1.41
CA CYS A 91 -6.77 -13.72 0.24
C CYS A 91 -6.61 -12.34 -0.40
N VAL A 92 -5.76 -11.47 0.16
CA VAL A 92 -5.49 -10.14 -0.39
C VAL A 92 -4.00 -9.83 -0.38
N MET A 93 -3.55 -9.06 -1.36
CA MET A 93 -2.20 -8.51 -1.41
C MET A 93 -2.14 -7.17 -2.15
N ALA A 94 -1.01 -6.48 -2.00
CA ALA A 94 -0.70 -5.29 -2.80
C ALA A 94 0.67 -5.38 -3.46
N TYR A 95 0.78 -4.85 -4.67
CA TYR A 95 2.04 -4.46 -5.28
C TYR A 95 2.09 -2.94 -5.35
N VAL A 96 3.10 -2.34 -4.73
CA VAL A 96 3.29 -0.89 -4.74
C VAL A 96 4.49 -0.58 -5.60
N HIS A 97 4.32 0.24 -6.64
CA HIS A 97 5.42 0.58 -7.53
C HIS A 97 6.51 1.30 -6.74
N ARG A 98 7.76 0.89 -6.95
CA ARG A 98 8.94 1.45 -6.27
C ARG A 98 9.11 2.96 -6.39
N HIS A 99 8.54 3.61 -7.40
CA HIS A 99 8.62 5.07 -7.49
C HIS A 99 7.82 5.76 -6.35
N LEU A 100 6.83 5.08 -5.76
CA LEU A 100 6.12 5.54 -4.56
C LEU A 100 6.92 5.33 -3.26
N ALA A 101 8.15 4.83 -3.30
CA ALA A 101 8.97 4.63 -2.10
C ALA A 101 9.18 5.92 -1.28
N CYS A 102 9.09 7.10 -1.93
CA CYS A 102 9.13 8.39 -1.26
C CYS A 102 7.96 8.62 -0.28
N LEU A 103 6.80 8.00 -0.54
CA LEU A 103 5.62 8.03 0.32
C LEU A 103 5.68 6.98 1.45
N ARG A 104 6.79 6.24 1.56
CA ARG A 104 7.02 5.23 2.61
C ARG A 104 5.84 4.26 2.77
N PRO A 105 5.40 3.57 1.70
CA PRO A 105 4.26 2.67 1.76
C PRO A 105 4.41 1.67 2.91
N SER A 106 3.38 1.56 3.75
CA SER A 106 3.36 0.66 4.90
C SER A 106 2.08 -0.15 4.95
N MET A 107 2.23 -1.44 5.20
CA MET A 107 1.12 -2.29 5.61
C MET A 107 0.76 -1.96 7.06
N ARG A 108 -0.54 -1.89 7.39
CA ARG A 108 -1.03 -1.50 8.72
C ARG A 108 -1.82 -2.61 9.40
N TRP A 109 -1.13 -3.70 9.76
CA TRP A 109 -1.70 -4.78 10.58
C TRP A 109 -2.07 -4.29 12.00
N ASP A 110 -1.49 -3.18 12.45
CA ASP A 110 -1.80 -2.57 13.74
C ASP A 110 -3.21 -1.94 13.78
N ILE A 111 -3.79 -1.67 12.61
CA ILE A 111 -5.17 -1.16 12.49
C ILE A 111 -6.16 -2.32 12.47
N ILE A 112 -5.95 -3.28 11.58
CA ILE A 112 -6.77 -4.49 11.47
C ILE A 112 -5.90 -5.64 10.94
N ASP A 113 -5.87 -6.74 11.68
CA ASP A 113 -5.04 -7.90 11.33
C ASP A 113 -5.89 -9.10 10.89
N TYR A 114 -6.55 -8.98 9.74
CA TYR A 114 -7.42 -10.02 9.18
C TYR A 114 -6.93 -10.53 7.81
N TRP A 115 -7.13 -11.81 7.51
CA TRP A 115 -6.55 -12.48 6.32
C TRP A 115 -7.08 -11.97 4.98
N ASP A 116 -8.30 -11.43 5.00
CA ASP A 116 -9.02 -10.98 3.82
C ASP A 116 -9.09 -9.44 3.75
N ILE A 117 -8.34 -8.74 4.61
CA ILE A 117 -8.25 -7.28 4.65
C ILE A 117 -6.79 -6.85 4.57
N PHE A 118 -6.50 -5.87 3.74
CA PHE A 118 -5.17 -5.28 3.62
C PHE A 118 -5.25 -3.76 3.64
N VAL A 119 -4.69 -3.14 4.68
CA VAL A 119 -4.58 -1.69 4.80
C VAL A 119 -3.19 -1.23 4.35
N LEU A 120 -3.16 -0.33 3.37
CA LEU A 120 -1.97 0.37 2.91
C LEU A 120 -2.01 1.84 3.32
N SER A 121 -1.01 2.30 4.05
CA SER A 121 -0.78 3.73 4.28
C SER A 121 0.30 4.26 3.34
N LEU A 122 0.01 5.40 2.69
CA LEU A 122 0.99 6.25 2.03
C LEU A 122 1.19 7.52 2.88
N PHE A 123 2.41 7.78 3.33
CA PHE A 123 2.71 8.93 4.19
C PHE A 123 3.05 10.17 3.35
N THR A 124 2.23 11.20 3.50
CA THR A 124 2.43 12.53 2.93
C THR A 124 2.80 13.52 4.02
N PHE A 125 3.18 14.75 3.63
CA PHE A 125 3.43 15.83 4.59
C PHE A 125 2.17 16.29 5.35
N LYS A 126 0.95 15.97 4.85
CA LYS A 126 -0.32 16.29 5.53
C LYS A 126 -0.83 15.15 6.42
N GLY A 127 -0.17 14.00 6.40
CA GLY A 127 -0.62 12.80 7.10
C GLY A 127 -0.62 11.57 6.20
N ALA A 128 -1.15 10.46 6.73
CA ALA A 128 -1.28 9.21 6.00
C ALA A 128 -2.55 9.23 5.14
N VAL A 129 -2.42 8.76 3.89
CA VAL A 129 -3.53 8.38 3.04
C VAL A 129 -3.68 6.87 3.16
N ASN A 130 -4.81 6.41 3.72
CA ASN A 130 -5.07 5.00 3.93
C ASN A 130 -5.94 4.44 2.81
N LEU A 131 -5.54 3.29 2.27
CA LEU A 131 -6.20 2.59 1.18
C LEU A 131 -6.48 1.16 1.65
N LEU A 132 -7.69 0.68 1.40
CA LEU A 132 -8.13 -0.65 1.83
C LEU A 132 -8.38 -1.56 0.63
N ASN A 133 -7.78 -2.75 0.68
CA ASN A 133 -8.08 -3.88 -0.21
C ASN A 133 -8.85 -4.95 0.58
N VAL A 134 -9.98 -5.40 0.04
CA VAL A 134 -10.92 -6.31 0.70
C VAL A 134 -11.19 -7.53 -0.18
N TYR A 135 -11.25 -8.69 0.46
CA TYR A 135 -11.94 -9.85 -0.07
C TYR A 135 -13.01 -10.26 0.95
N SER A 136 -14.23 -10.52 0.51
CA SER A 136 -15.27 -11.06 1.36
C SER A 136 -15.75 -12.39 0.80
N ASP A 137 -15.78 -13.41 1.64
CA ASP A 137 -16.25 -14.74 1.26
C ASP A 137 -17.79 -14.78 1.07
N ASN A 138 -18.29 -15.95 0.67
CA ASN A 138 -19.73 -16.21 0.50
C ASN A 138 -20.53 -16.16 1.82
N ALA A 139 -19.86 -16.22 2.97
CA ALA A 139 -20.48 -16.03 4.28
C ALA A 139 -20.49 -14.54 4.70
N HIS A 140 -19.88 -13.69 3.87
CA HIS A 140 -19.64 -12.28 4.09
C HIS A 140 -18.92 -11.94 5.40
N THR A 141 -17.98 -12.81 5.79
CA THR A 141 -17.25 -12.72 7.05
C THR A 141 -16.55 -11.37 7.18
N THR A 142 -15.93 -10.90 6.11
CA THR A 142 -15.19 -9.63 6.10
C THR A 142 -16.09 -8.41 6.25
N ILE A 143 -17.26 -8.39 5.58
CA ILE A 143 -18.23 -7.29 5.73
C ILE A 143 -18.74 -7.21 7.17
N ASN A 144 -19.09 -8.37 7.75
CA ASN A 144 -19.55 -8.45 9.13
C ASN A 144 -18.48 -8.05 10.15
N LEU A 145 -17.20 -8.27 9.85
CA LEU A 145 -16.08 -7.80 10.67
C LEU A 145 -15.91 -6.29 10.57
N LEU A 146 -15.92 -5.73 9.35
CA LEU A 146 -15.77 -4.29 9.12
C LEU A 146 -16.84 -3.48 9.86
N SER A 147 -18.09 -3.94 9.85
CA SER A 147 -19.18 -3.27 10.57
C SER A 147 -19.02 -3.25 12.10
N GLN A 148 -18.15 -4.09 12.67
CA GLN A 148 -17.84 -4.11 14.11
C GLN A 148 -16.63 -3.25 14.47
N GLU A 149 -15.79 -2.89 13.50
CA GLU A 149 -14.47 -2.25 13.69
C GLU A 149 -14.41 -0.80 13.17
N VAL A 150 -15.56 -0.10 13.14
CA VAL A 150 -15.71 1.25 12.58
C VAL A 150 -14.69 2.24 13.14
N ASP A 151 -14.52 2.25 14.46
CA ASP A 151 -13.64 3.19 15.17
C ASP A 151 -12.15 3.00 14.82
N SER A 152 -11.76 1.77 14.45
CA SER A 152 -10.38 1.42 14.10
C SER A 152 -10.00 1.92 12.70
N LEU A 153 -10.96 2.09 11.79
CA LEU A 153 -10.74 2.34 10.35
C LEU A 153 -11.01 3.78 9.90
N LEU A 154 -11.00 4.74 10.83
CA LEU A 154 -11.22 6.15 10.52
C LEU A 154 -10.15 6.70 9.54
N ALA A 155 -10.58 7.55 8.60
CA ALA A 155 -9.76 8.23 7.59
C ALA A 155 -9.23 7.36 6.42
N LEU A 156 -10.06 6.46 5.91
CA LEU A 156 -9.81 5.81 4.61
C LEU A 156 -10.09 6.80 3.46
N ALA A 157 -9.21 6.81 2.45
CA ALA A 157 -9.43 7.57 1.22
C ALA A 157 -10.02 6.72 0.09
N HIS A 158 -9.78 5.40 0.17
CA HIS A 158 -10.20 4.42 -0.82
C HIS A 158 -10.42 3.08 -0.14
N MET A 159 -11.47 2.39 -0.52
CA MET A 159 -11.72 1.00 -0.17
C MET A 159 -12.21 0.28 -1.41
N GLY A 160 -11.54 -0.79 -1.81
CA GLY A 160 -11.95 -1.55 -2.99
C GLY A 160 -11.64 -3.03 -2.84
N GLY A 161 -12.38 -3.85 -3.55
CA GLY A 161 -12.17 -5.28 -3.50
C GLY A 161 -13.30 -6.09 -4.09
N ASP A 162 -13.23 -7.39 -3.84
CA ASP A 162 -14.29 -8.35 -4.15
C ASP A 162 -15.14 -8.57 -2.90
N PHE A 163 -16.37 -8.08 -2.93
CA PHE A 163 -17.28 -8.13 -1.79
C PHE A 163 -18.20 -9.36 -1.82
N ASN A 164 -18.25 -10.08 -2.95
CA ASN A 164 -19.18 -11.20 -3.19
C ASN A 164 -20.64 -10.91 -2.78
N CYS A 165 -21.08 -9.64 -2.79
CA CYS A 165 -22.43 -9.27 -2.36
C CYS A 165 -23.22 -8.60 -3.49
N HIS A 166 -24.50 -8.92 -3.54
CA HIS A 166 -25.41 -8.47 -4.59
C HIS A 166 -26.42 -7.47 -4.02
N SER A 167 -26.64 -6.37 -4.74
CA SER A 167 -27.57 -5.31 -4.34
C SER A 167 -28.11 -4.60 -5.58
N GLU A 168 -29.36 -4.13 -5.52
CA GLU A 168 -29.92 -3.26 -6.56
C GLU A 168 -29.15 -1.92 -6.68
N VAL A 169 -28.42 -1.52 -5.63
CA VAL A 169 -27.70 -0.25 -5.56
C VAL A 169 -26.64 -0.17 -6.67
N TRP A 170 -25.91 -1.25 -6.90
CA TRP A 170 -24.85 -1.33 -7.92
C TRP A 170 -25.18 -2.30 -9.06
N ASP A 171 -26.15 -3.19 -8.87
CA ASP A 171 -26.63 -4.11 -9.89
C ASP A 171 -28.16 -4.04 -9.99
N PRO A 172 -28.72 -3.12 -10.80
CA PRO A 172 -30.18 -2.94 -10.92
C PRO A 172 -30.94 -4.17 -11.43
N ALA A 173 -30.25 -5.16 -12.00
CA ALA A 173 -30.85 -6.43 -12.40
C ALA A 173 -31.04 -7.39 -11.20
N CYS A 174 -30.38 -7.11 -10.07
CA CYS A 174 -30.53 -7.83 -8.83
C CYS A 174 -31.77 -7.34 -8.06
N SER A 175 -32.57 -8.28 -7.57
CA SER A 175 -33.75 -8.00 -6.72
C SER A 175 -33.53 -8.32 -5.23
N LEU A 176 -32.28 -8.59 -4.84
CA LEU A 176 -31.91 -8.98 -3.48
C LEU A 176 -31.36 -7.78 -2.70
N HIS A 177 -31.84 -7.64 -1.46
CA HIS A 177 -31.36 -6.65 -0.49
C HIS A 177 -30.97 -7.37 0.80
N PRO A 178 -29.86 -8.11 0.78
CA PRO A 178 -29.45 -8.84 1.96
C PRO A 178 -29.01 -7.84 3.05
N LEU A 179 -29.30 -8.14 4.32
CA LEU A 179 -28.92 -7.30 5.48
C LEU A 179 -27.44 -6.90 5.47
N VAL A 180 -26.58 -7.76 4.94
CA VAL A 180 -25.14 -7.52 4.83
C VAL A 180 -24.80 -6.30 3.96
N VAL A 181 -25.59 -6.03 2.92
CA VAL A 181 -25.42 -4.84 2.07
C VAL A 181 -25.74 -3.59 2.87
N GLN A 182 -26.78 -3.63 3.71
CA GLN A 182 -27.10 -2.52 4.60
C GLN A 182 -25.95 -2.28 5.58
N CYS A 183 -25.40 -3.34 6.19
CA CYS A 183 -24.24 -3.21 7.08
C CYS A 183 -23.01 -2.61 6.37
N LEU A 184 -22.75 -3.01 5.11
CA LEU A 184 -21.66 -2.44 4.32
C LEU A 184 -21.88 -0.95 4.04
N LEU A 185 -23.08 -0.56 3.63
CA LEU A 185 -23.42 0.83 3.32
C LEU A 185 -23.36 1.72 4.56
N GLU A 186 -23.91 1.25 5.69
CA GLU A 186 -23.82 1.93 6.99
C GLU A 186 -22.36 2.11 7.42
N PHE A 187 -21.57 1.03 7.37
CA PHE A 187 -20.12 1.09 7.64
C PHE A 187 -19.41 2.14 6.77
N THR A 188 -19.61 2.09 5.45
CA THR A 188 -18.95 3.03 4.52
C THR A 188 -19.37 4.47 4.80
N SER A 189 -20.64 4.71 5.12
CA SER A 189 -21.15 6.02 5.51
C SER A 189 -20.48 6.53 6.79
N ASP A 190 -20.32 5.68 7.80
CA ASP A 190 -19.69 6.04 9.07
C ASP A 190 -18.22 6.46 8.90
N ILE A 191 -17.50 5.85 7.94
CA ILE A 191 -16.13 6.24 7.58
C ILE A 191 -16.06 7.27 6.45
N SER A 192 -17.18 7.90 6.09
CA SER A 192 -17.28 8.96 5.06
C SER A 192 -16.84 8.52 3.65
N LEU A 193 -17.06 7.26 3.31
CA LEU A 193 -16.91 6.72 1.96
C LEU A 193 -18.28 6.49 1.31
N GLU A 194 -18.35 6.71 0.00
CA GLU A 194 -19.52 6.43 -0.81
C GLU A 194 -19.15 5.48 -1.95
N TRP A 195 -20.12 4.67 -2.39
CA TRP A 195 -19.92 3.79 -3.53
C TRP A 195 -19.60 4.61 -4.79
N ALA A 196 -18.48 4.30 -5.43
CA ALA A 196 -18.02 4.96 -6.64
C ALA A 196 -18.47 4.15 -7.88
N GLN A 197 -19.49 4.64 -8.56
CA GLN A 197 -19.98 4.01 -9.79
C GLN A 197 -18.94 4.14 -10.93
N PRO A 198 -18.63 3.06 -11.67
CA PRO A 198 -17.77 3.14 -12.84
C PRO A 198 -18.32 4.05 -13.94
N SER A 199 -17.42 4.83 -14.57
CA SER A 199 -17.75 5.74 -15.67
C SER A 199 -18.19 5.03 -16.95
N ASN A 200 -17.74 3.80 -17.17
CA ASN A 200 -18.11 2.96 -18.30
C ASN A 200 -19.04 1.82 -17.88
N PRO A 201 -19.99 1.42 -18.75
CA PRO A 201 -20.91 0.33 -18.45
C PRO A 201 -20.17 -1.01 -18.44
N GLY A 202 -20.64 -1.92 -17.59
CA GLY A 202 -20.17 -3.30 -17.56
C GLY A 202 -20.44 -3.95 -16.21
N LEU A 203 -20.17 -5.25 -16.16
CA LEU A 203 -20.22 -6.06 -14.94
C LEU A 203 -18.80 -6.33 -14.48
N THR A 204 -18.61 -6.46 -13.17
CA THR A 204 -17.28 -6.72 -12.62
C THR A 204 -17.00 -8.21 -12.50
N TYR A 205 -18.03 -9.06 -12.61
CA TYR A 205 -17.91 -10.51 -12.67
C TYR A 205 -18.67 -11.07 -13.89
N ILE A 206 -17.97 -11.86 -14.70
CA ILE A 206 -18.46 -12.50 -15.91
C ILE A 206 -18.12 -14.00 -15.80
N PRO A 207 -19.09 -14.85 -15.42
CA PRO A 207 -18.88 -16.28 -15.31
C PRO A 207 -18.38 -16.88 -16.63
N HIS A 208 -17.47 -17.86 -16.55
CA HIS A 208 -17.08 -18.62 -17.74
C HIS A 208 -18.22 -19.47 -18.32
N ASN A 209 -19.19 -19.86 -17.48
CA ASN A 209 -20.36 -20.57 -17.94
C ASN A 209 -21.39 -19.57 -18.51
N PRO A 210 -21.70 -19.62 -19.83
CA PRO A 210 -22.64 -18.68 -20.45
C PRO A 210 -24.08 -18.81 -19.94
N ASP A 211 -24.41 -19.90 -19.24
CA ASP A 211 -25.73 -20.11 -18.63
C ASP A 211 -25.90 -19.34 -17.31
N LEU A 212 -24.81 -18.80 -16.75
CA LEU A 212 -24.83 -18.01 -15.51
C LEU A 212 -24.86 -16.51 -15.84
N ALA A 213 -25.62 -15.75 -15.06
CA ALA A 213 -25.63 -14.30 -15.15
C ALA A 213 -24.36 -13.72 -14.50
N GLY A 214 -23.77 -12.73 -15.17
CA GLY A 214 -22.75 -11.88 -14.53
C GLY A 214 -23.35 -10.97 -13.47
N SER A 215 -22.48 -10.33 -12.69
CA SER A 215 -22.90 -9.46 -11.58
C SER A 215 -21.88 -8.38 -11.28
N MET A 216 -22.29 -7.35 -10.54
CA MET A 216 -21.40 -6.35 -9.97
C MET A 216 -21.10 -6.68 -8.50
N ILE A 217 -19.96 -7.36 -8.25
CA ILE A 217 -19.55 -7.82 -6.90
C ILE A 217 -18.19 -7.29 -6.47
N ASN A 218 -17.35 -6.88 -7.43
CA ASN A 218 -16.16 -6.08 -7.14
C ASN A 218 -16.59 -4.62 -7.08
N LEU A 219 -16.33 -3.96 -5.95
CA LEU A 219 -16.80 -2.61 -5.64
C LEU A 219 -15.65 -1.73 -5.20
N VAL A 220 -15.83 -0.42 -5.36
CA VAL A 220 -14.93 0.60 -4.84
C VAL A 220 -15.76 1.68 -4.17
N PHE A 221 -15.28 2.11 -3.00
CA PHE A 221 -15.82 3.18 -2.20
C PHE A 221 -14.73 4.24 -2.01
N MET A 222 -15.09 5.50 -2.17
CA MET A 222 -14.17 6.63 -2.11
C MET A 222 -14.80 7.76 -1.30
N GLY A 223 -13.98 8.59 -0.65
CA GLY A 223 -14.49 9.80 -0.02
C GLY A 223 -15.09 10.74 -1.04
N LEU A 224 -15.95 11.67 -0.61
CA LEU A 224 -16.58 12.69 -1.46
C LEU A 224 -15.53 13.52 -2.23
N LEU A 225 -15.17 13.06 -3.42
CA LEU A 225 -14.40 13.81 -4.39
C LEU A 225 -15.40 14.63 -5.19
N SER A 226 -15.64 15.86 -4.74
CA SER A 226 -16.45 16.82 -5.49
C SER A 226 -15.93 16.90 -6.94
N GLU A 227 -16.72 16.36 -7.87
CA GLU A 227 -16.68 16.63 -9.32
C GLU A 227 -15.69 15.86 -10.24
N ARG A 228 -15.31 14.59 -9.98
CA ARG A 228 -14.58 13.81 -11.02
C ARG A 228 -15.19 12.44 -11.31
N SER A 229 -16.10 12.43 -12.28
CA SER A 229 -16.77 11.23 -12.82
C SER A 229 -15.83 10.24 -13.52
N ASP A 230 -14.61 10.67 -13.92
CA ASP A 230 -13.68 9.86 -14.72
C ASP A 230 -12.61 9.12 -13.88
N LEU A 231 -12.68 9.20 -12.54
CA LEU A 231 -11.65 8.61 -11.67
C LEU A 231 -11.71 7.08 -11.65
N LEU A 232 -12.88 6.50 -11.88
CA LEU A 232 -13.10 5.06 -11.79
C LEU A 232 -13.65 4.50 -13.11
N ARG A 233 -13.04 3.41 -13.58
CA ARG A 233 -13.48 2.71 -14.78
C ARG A 233 -13.18 1.21 -14.69
N LEU A 234 -13.98 0.41 -15.38
CA LEU A 234 -13.64 -0.98 -15.68
C LEU A 234 -12.56 -1.02 -16.76
N ASP A 235 -11.61 -1.94 -16.63
CA ASP A 235 -10.45 -2.08 -17.52
C ASP A 235 -10.44 -3.45 -18.22
N PRO A 236 -11.38 -3.70 -19.15
CA PRO A 236 -11.58 -5.02 -19.77
C PRO A 236 -10.39 -5.47 -20.62
N ASP A 237 -9.56 -4.53 -21.10
CA ASP A 237 -8.36 -4.84 -21.90
C ASP A 237 -7.31 -5.61 -21.08
N HIS A 238 -7.33 -5.47 -19.75
CA HIS A 238 -6.43 -6.15 -18.81
C HIS A 238 -7.12 -7.32 -18.08
N HIS A 239 -8.32 -7.71 -18.51
CA HIS A 239 -9.11 -8.79 -17.90
C HIS A 239 -8.37 -10.14 -17.88
N GLY A 240 -7.67 -10.45 -18.97
CA GLY A 240 -7.01 -11.74 -19.13
C GLY A 240 -8.01 -12.90 -19.20
N PRO A 241 -7.62 -14.12 -18.82
CA PRO A 241 -8.45 -15.33 -18.91
C PRO A 241 -9.38 -15.49 -17.70
N LEU A 242 -9.61 -14.44 -16.91
CA LEU A 242 -10.32 -14.50 -15.65
C LEU A 242 -11.82 -14.26 -15.85
N ASP A 243 -12.55 -14.40 -14.76
CA ASP A 243 -13.97 -14.11 -14.60
C ASP A 243 -14.22 -12.77 -13.89
N HIS A 244 -13.22 -12.18 -13.25
CA HIS A 244 -13.31 -10.85 -12.62
C HIS A 244 -12.65 -9.76 -13.48
N VAL A 245 -13.47 -8.80 -13.90
CA VAL A 245 -13.05 -7.64 -14.70
C VAL A 245 -12.32 -6.64 -13.80
N PRO A 246 -11.11 -6.18 -14.16
CA PRO A 246 -10.37 -5.22 -13.36
C PRO A 246 -11.05 -3.87 -13.27
N ILE A 247 -10.79 -3.19 -12.16
CA ILE A 247 -11.21 -1.80 -11.92
C ILE A 247 -9.97 -0.93 -11.77
N SER A 248 -9.94 0.17 -12.52
CA SER A 248 -8.90 1.19 -12.47
C SER A 248 -9.45 2.41 -11.76
N THR A 249 -8.72 2.92 -10.76
CA THR A 249 -9.14 4.06 -9.95
C THR A 249 -8.00 5.06 -9.76
N LEU A 250 -8.29 6.37 -9.81
CA LEU A 250 -7.34 7.44 -9.50
C LEU A 250 -7.67 8.07 -8.14
N VAL A 251 -6.74 7.97 -7.19
CA VAL A 251 -6.89 8.55 -5.85
C VAL A 251 -6.04 9.81 -5.73
N PRO A 252 -6.63 11.00 -5.52
CA PRO A 252 -5.86 12.22 -5.32
C PRO A 252 -5.18 12.20 -3.95
N ILE A 253 -3.89 12.52 -3.92
CA ILE A 253 -3.11 12.59 -2.68
C ILE A 253 -2.73 14.04 -2.29
N SER A 254 -3.33 15.03 -2.97
CA SER A 254 -3.31 16.48 -2.71
C SER A 254 -1.91 17.11 -2.51
N GLU A 255 -1.42 17.82 -3.53
CA GLU A 255 -0.14 18.53 -3.51
C GLU A 255 -0.10 19.69 -2.49
N SER A 256 1.04 19.82 -1.82
CA SER A 256 1.85 21.03 -1.95
C SER A 256 3.29 20.56 -1.92
N LYS A 257 3.90 20.43 -3.12
CA LYS A 257 5.31 20.11 -3.33
C LYS A 257 5.87 19.11 -2.30
N ILE A 258 5.82 17.81 -2.60
CA ILE A 258 6.73 16.88 -1.94
C ILE A 258 8.15 17.26 -2.42
N ARG A 259 8.71 18.32 -1.82
CA ARG A 259 10.13 18.63 -1.88
C ARG A 259 10.72 17.68 -0.86
N ILE A 260 11.10 16.49 -1.31
CA ILE A 260 11.80 15.55 -0.46
C ILE A 260 13.13 16.22 -0.17
N SER A 261 13.24 16.82 0.99
CA SER A 261 14.52 17.12 1.56
C SER A 261 14.90 16.05 2.56
N ARG A 262 16.16 15.64 2.52
CA ARG A 262 16.76 14.93 3.64
C ARG A 262 17.69 15.91 4.33
N ILE A 263 17.62 15.95 5.66
CA ILE A 263 18.69 16.54 6.46
C ILE A 263 19.82 15.52 6.44
N VAL A 264 20.90 15.85 5.72
CA VAL A 264 22.07 14.98 5.62
C VAL A 264 23.33 15.79 5.81
N ILE A 265 24.38 15.12 6.27
CA ILE A 265 25.75 15.58 6.11
C ILE A 265 26.30 14.80 4.92
N SER A 266 26.64 15.49 3.84
CA SER A 266 27.13 14.83 2.62
C SER A 266 28.49 14.18 2.88
N ARG A 267 28.66 12.94 2.41
CA ARG A 267 29.94 12.24 2.52
C ARG A 267 31.05 12.99 1.78
N GLU A 268 32.25 12.99 2.34
CA GLU A 268 33.45 13.68 1.85
C GLU A 268 33.27 15.20 1.72
N SER A 269 32.30 15.78 2.45
CA SER A 269 32.08 17.22 2.48
C SER A 269 32.91 17.92 3.57
N PRO A 270 33.20 19.22 3.43
CA PRO A 270 33.78 20.02 4.52
C PRO A 270 32.92 20.01 5.79
N GLU A 271 31.58 19.90 5.64
CA GLU A 271 30.63 19.79 6.74
C GLU A 271 30.79 18.47 7.51
N GLU A 272 31.06 17.36 6.81
CA GLU A 272 31.34 16.06 7.46
C GLU A 272 32.63 16.11 8.28
N ALA A 273 33.69 16.70 7.73
CA ALA A 273 34.94 16.87 8.45
C ALA A 273 34.75 17.73 9.71
N ARG A 274 33.98 18.83 9.62
CA ARG A 274 33.67 19.70 10.76
C ARG A 274 32.77 19.01 11.79
N PHE A 275 31.79 18.23 11.34
CA PHE A 275 30.95 17.41 12.22
C PHE A 275 31.80 16.47 13.07
N PHE A 276 32.76 15.76 12.48
CA PHE A 276 33.66 14.89 13.25
C PHE A 276 34.55 15.66 14.22
N VAL A 277 35.04 16.84 13.84
CA VAL A 277 35.84 17.70 14.73
C VAL A 277 35.03 18.17 15.94
N ASP A 278 33.81 18.65 15.72
CA ASP A 278 32.94 19.13 16.80
C ASP A 278 32.48 17.99 17.71
N LEU A 279 32.20 16.81 17.13
CA LEU A 279 31.87 15.61 17.88
C LEU A 279 33.05 15.16 18.76
N ALA A 280 34.25 15.09 18.18
CA ALA A 280 35.45 14.75 18.93
C ALA A 280 35.71 15.77 20.04
N THR A 281 35.61 17.07 19.75
CA THR A 281 35.81 18.13 20.72
C THR A 281 34.80 18.06 21.87
N GLY A 282 33.51 17.87 21.55
CA GLY A 282 32.45 17.74 22.54
C GLY A 282 32.65 16.51 23.43
N LEU A 283 32.98 15.36 22.85
CA LEU A 283 33.24 14.12 23.59
C LEU A 283 34.51 14.22 24.46
N TRP A 284 35.56 14.89 23.98
CA TRP A 284 36.78 15.13 24.76
C TRP A 284 36.55 16.10 25.93
N ALA A 285 35.65 17.06 25.77
CA ALA A 285 35.26 17.99 26.82
C ALA A 285 34.27 17.37 27.84
N LEU A 286 33.67 16.22 27.49
CA LEU A 286 32.73 15.53 28.36
C LEU A 286 33.48 14.89 29.54
N THR A 287 33.33 15.48 30.72
CA THR A 287 33.76 14.87 31.97
C THR A 287 32.73 13.83 32.39
N VAL A 288 32.99 12.56 32.06
CA VAL A 288 32.18 11.44 32.55
C VAL A 288 32.59 11.14 33.98
N GLU A 289 31.78 11.57 34.94
CA GLU A 289 31.94 11.17 36.35
C GLU A 289 31.51 9.71 36.57
N ASP A 290 31.68 9.25 37.80
CA ASP A 290 31.38 7.88 38.28
C ASP A 290 30.02 7.33 37.79
N LEU A 291 30.08 6.26 36.99
CA LEU A 291 28.94 5.55 36.38
C LEU A 291 28.33 4.46 37.28
N SER A 292 28.48 4.57 38.60
CA SER A 292 28.06 3.53 39.55
C SER A 292 26.56 3.39 39.77
N SER A 293 25.72 4.30 39.25
CA SER A 293 24.27 4.24 39.39
C SER A 293 23.52 4.41 38.07
N PRO A 294 22.32 3.82 37.93
CA PRO A 294 21.47 4.00 36.74
C PRO A 294 21.21 5.46 36.39
N ASP A 295 20.90 6.29 37.39
CA ASP A 295 20.62 7.72 37.18
C ASP A 295 21.83 8.47 36.60
N ARG A 296 23.05 8.09 36.99
CA ARG A 296 24.28 8.71 36.48
C ARG A 296 24.63 8.25 35.08
N ILE A 297 24.35 6.98 34.75
CA ILE A 297 24.46 6.47 33.39
C ILE A 297 23.51 7.22 32.47
N GLU A 298 22.27 7.46 32.90
CA GLU A 298 21.28 8.23 32.13
C GLU A 298 21.76 9.66 31.87
N VAL A 299 22.27 10.36 32.90
CA VAL A 299 22.82 11.72 32.75
C VAL A 299 23.99 11.75 31.75
N ALA A 300 24.90 10.77 31.81
CA ALA A 300 26.00 10.67 30.87
C ALA A 300 25.52 10.37 29.43
N ALA A 301 24.52 9.49 29.28
CA ALA A 301 23.92 9.17 27.99
C ALA A 301 23.21 10.37 27.36
N VAL A 302 22.47 11.15 28.16
CA VAL A 302 21.83 12.40 27.73
C VAL A 302 22.89 13.40 27.26
N ALA A 303 23.97 13.58 28.02
CA ALA A 303 25.03 14.52 27.64
C ALA A 303 25.74 14.11 26.34
N VAL A 304 25.95 12.81 26.11
CA VAL A 304 26.45 12.29 24.81
C VAL A 304 25.44 12.57 23.71
N ALA A 305 24.16 12.28 23.91
CA ALA A 305 23.11 12.53 22.93
C ALA A 305 22.99 14.02 22.57
N GLU A 306 23.17 14.92 23.54
CA GLU A 306 23.20 16.37 23.32
C GLU A 306 24.38 16.79 22.43
N ILE A 307 25.58 16.25 22.66
CA ILE A 307 26.76 16.52 21.80
C ILE A 307 26.48 16.11 20.35
N PHE A 308 25.96 14.89 20.15
CA PHE A 308 25.60 14.40 18.82
C PHE A 308 24.53 15.27 18.17
N SER A 309 23.52 15.68 18.93
CA SER A 309 22.43 16.52 18.43
C SER A 309 22.92 17.93 18.05
N LEU A 310 23.78 18.54 18.86
CA LEU A 310 24.38 19.85 18.60
C LEU A 310 25.25 19.81 17.34
N ALA A 311 26.14 18.82 17.24
CA ALA A 311 26.98 18.65 16.07
C ALA A 311 26.15 18.39 14.80
N TRP A 312 25.12 17.53 14.90
CA TRP A 312 24.23 17.24 13.77
C TRP A 312 23.50 18.49 13.30
N ASN A 313 22.90 19.25 14.22
CA ASN A 313 22.14 20.45 13.88
C ASN A 313 23.02 21.59 13.33
N ALA A 314 24.31 21.63 13.69
CA ALA A 314 25.24 22.65 13.19
C ALA A 314 25.67 22.40 11.73
N HIS A 315 25.75 21.13 11.31
CA HIS A 315 26.39 20.76 10.02
C HIS A 315 25.46 20.10 9.02
N ALA A 316 24.37 19.48 9.47
CA ALA A 316 23.44 18.82 8.57
C ALA A 316 22.68 19.85 7.73
N LYS A 317 22.60 19.59 6.43
CA LYS A 317 21.95 20.48 5.47
C LYS A 317 20.76 19.79 4.83
N GLU A 318 19.78 20.61 4.50
CA GLU A 318 18.62 20.20 3.73
C GLU A 318 19.03 19.95 2.27
N VAL A 319 19.02 18.69 1.83
CA VAL A 319 19.32 18.30 0.44
C VAL A 319 18.06 17.82 -0.25
N VAL A 320 17.70 18.46 -1.35
CA VAL A 320 16.55 18.09 -2.19
C VAL A 320 16.89 16.82 -2.97
N VAL A 321 16.18 15.74 -2.71
CA VAL A 321 16.29 14.47 -3.43
C VAL A 321 15.60 14.62 -4.78
N THR A 322 16.39 14.59 -5.84
CA THR A 322 15.93 14.57 -7.24
C THR A 322 16.05 13.16 -7.82
N THR A 323 15.42 12.90 -8.97
CA THR A 323 15.49 11.62 -9.71
C THR A 323 16.92 11.20 -10.11
N CYS A 324 17.89 12.13 -10.08
CA CYS A 324 19.31 11.85 -10.33
C CYS A 324 20.10 11.55 -9.05
N SER A 325 19.45 11.50 -7.89
CA SER A 325 20.12 11.23 -6.61
C SER A 325 20.41 9.74 -6.51
N LYS A 326 21.68 9.37 -6.26
CA LYS A 326 22.07 7.96 -6.08
C LYS A 326 21.27 7.33 -4.94
N SER A 327 20.68 6.17 -5.21
CA SER A 327 20.05 5.35 -4.19
C SER A 327 21.14 4.82 -3.25
N TRP A 328 20.83 4.67 -1.96
CA TRP A 328 21.79 4.12 -1.00
C TRP A 328 22.07 2.61 -1.22
N TRP A 329 21.34 1.99 -2.15
CA TRP A 329 21.43 0.57 -2.46
C TRP A 329 22.46 0.23 -3.54
N ASP A 330 23.02 1.24 -4.24
CA ASP A 330 23.93 1.02 -5.37
C ASP A 330 25.38 1.44 -5.06
N ASN A 331 25.96 0.89 -3.99
CA ASN A 331 27.41 0.86 -3.78
C ASN A 331 27.90 -0.55 -3.49
#